data_AF-A0A353NSA2-F1
#
_entry.id   AF-A0A353NSA2-F1
#
_cell.length_a   1.000
_cell.length_b   1.000
_cell.length_c   1.000
_cell.angle_alpha   90.00
_cell.angle_beta   90.00
_cell.angle_gamma   90.00
#
_symmetry.space_group_name_H-M   'P 1'
#
loop_
_entity.id
_entity.type
_entity.pdbx_description
1 polymer ?
#
loop_
_entity_poly.entity_id
_entity_poly.type
_entity_poly.pdbx_seq_one_letter_code
_entity_poly.pdbx_strand_id
1 'polypeptide(L)'
;PFIDALNIDVKAFTDEYYRKTCGGKLEPVLKSVELAQESCHVEITTLVVPGMNDSDQEINALVDWIASLDPGIPLHFSRYFPQYQFDLPATPLETLARVREIASSKLDFVYIGNAWDMDEANTYCPECSNLLIKRSGYGVEVKGLNGNKCRGCGREARVAVDSDSK
;
A
#
# COMPACT_ATOMS: atom_id res chain seq x y z
N PRO A 1 5.66 17.00 -16.30
CA PRO A 1 5.49 16.87 -14.83
C PRO A 1 6.86 17.03 -14.16
N PHE A 2 6.95 17.72 -13.01
CA PHE A 2 8.20 17.80 -12.22
C PHE A 2 8.30 16.67 -11.17
N ILE A 3 7.27 15.85 -11.06
CA ILE A 3 7.14 14.77 -10.09
C ILE A 3 6.70 13.53 -10.85
N ASP A 4 7.49 12.46 -10.77
CA ASP A 4 7.22 11.19 -11.45
C ASP A 4 6.41 10.21 -10.57
N ALA A 5 6.50 10.36 -9.24
CA ALA A 5 5.77 9.54 -8.28
C ALA A 5 5.47 10.25 -6.96
N LEU A 6 4.37 9.87 -6.31
CA LEU A 6 3.98 10.30 -4.97
C LEU A 6 3.55 9.10 -4.11
N ASN A 7 4.06 9.02 -2.88
CA ASN A 7 3.48 8.18 -1.85
C ASN A 7 2.64 9.07 -0.92
N ILE A 8 1.36 8.74 -0.72
CA ILE A 8 0.41 9.55 0.04
C ILE A 8 -0.13 8.73 1.22
N ASP A 9 0.00 9.29 2.41
CA ASP A 9 -0.51 8.69 3.63
C ASP A 9 -2.02 8.91 3.79
N VAL A 10 -2.82 7.91 3.45
CA VAL A 10 -4.24 7.84 3.84
C VAL A 10 -4.31 7.13 5.18
N LYS A 11 -4.19 7.90 6.26
CA LYS A 11 -3.99 7.37 7.62
C LYS A 11 -5.20 6.66 8.21
N ALA A 12 -6.40 6.97 7.72
CA ALA A 12 -7.68 6.42 8.14
C ALA A 12 -8.72 6.72 7.05
N PHE A 13 -9.88 6.07 7.10
CA PHE A 13 -10.99 6.34 6.18
C PHE A 13 -12.19 6.98 6.88
N THR A 14 -11.94 7.66 8.00
CA THR A 14 -12.94 8.43 8.74
C THR A 14 -12.46 9.84 9.03
N ASP A 15 -13.33 10.84 8.86
CA ASP A 15 -12.97 12.24 9.19
C ASP A 15 -12.78 12.44 10.71
N GLU A 16 -13.38 11.58 11.53
CA GLU A 16 -13.18 11.59 12.98
C GLU A 16 -11.72 11.33 13.37
N TYR A 17 -11.08 10.31 12.77
CA TYR A 17 -9.67 10.03 13.00
C TYR A 17 -8.80 11.23 12.63
N TYR A 18 -9.06 11.85 11.48
CA TYR A 18 -8.28 13.02 11.06
C TYR A 18 -8.43 14.20 12.00
N ARG A 19 -9.65 14.51 12.45
CA ARG A 19 -9.89 15.64 13.36
C ARG A 19 -9.31 15.41 14.74
N LYS A 20 -9.45 14.19 15.30
CA LYS A 20 -9.03 13.87 16.66
C LYS A 20 -7.54 13.53 16.77
N THR A 21 -7.00 12.82 15.80
CA THR A 21 -5.65 12.26 15.86
C THR A 21 -4.65 13.06 15.02
N CYS A 22 -5.04 13.48 13.81
CA CYS A 22 -4.13 14.16 12.88
C CYS A 22 -4.20 15.68 12.95
N GLY A 23 -5.26 16.25 13.54
CA GLY A 23 -5.53 17.70 13.48
C GLY A 23 -5.90 18.20 12.07
N GLY A 24 -6.50 17.34 11.24
CA GLY A 24 -6.80 17.63 9.83
C GLY A 24 -8.18 17.15 9.38
N LYS A 25 -8.35 17.00 8.07
CA LYS A 25 -9.56 16.46 7.42
C LYS A 25 -9.18 15.38 6.42
N LEU A 26 -10.08 14.40 6.23
CA LEU A 26 -9.88 13.31 5.27
C LEU A 26 -10.00 13.81 3.82
N GLU A 27 -11.00 14.64 3.53
CA GLU A 27 -11.34 15.05 2.15
C GLU A 27 -10.15 15.66 1.36
N PRO A 28 -9.33 16.57 1.90
CA PRO A 28 -8.19 17.10 1.17
C PRO A 28 -7.12 16.05 0.80
N VAL A 29 -6.99 15.01 1.63
CA VAL A 29 -6.05 13.90 1.36
C VAL A 29 -6.56 13.06 0.20
N LEU A 30 -7.84 12.67 0.23
CA LEU A 30 -8.48 11.94 -0.87
C LEU A 30 -8.38 12.73 -2.17
N LYS A 31 -8.64 14.04 -2.11
CA LYS A 31 -8.55 14.90 -3.28
C LYS A 31 -7.15 14.98 -3.86
N SER A 32 -6.13 14.94 -3.00
CA SER A 32 -4.72 14.91 -3.44
C SER A 32 -4.40 13.64 -4.20
N VAL A 33 -4.90 12.48 -3.74
CA VAL A 33 -4.73 11.18 -4.43
C VAL A 33 -5.42 11.20 -5.80
N GLU A 34 -6.68 11.64 -5.84
CA GLU A 34 -7.46 11.73 -7.08
C GLU A 34 -6.78 12.59 -8.14
N LEU A 35 -6.22 13.75 -7.76
CA LEU A 35 -5.53 14.63 -8.70
C LEU A 35 -4.14 14.09 -9.09
N ALA A 36 -3.42 13.49 -8.15
CA ALA A 36 -2.07 13.00 -8.37
C ALA A 36 -2.03 11.80 -9.32
N GLN A 37 -2.98 10.87 -9.18
CA GLN A 37 -2.99 9.62 -9.97
C GLN A 37 -3.20 9.88 -11.47
N GLU A 38 -3.85 10.99 -11.83
CA GLU A 38 -4.02 11.39 -13.24
C GLU A 38 -2.72 11.82 -13.92
N SER A 39 -1.66 12.13 -13.14
CA SER A 39 -0.45 12.79 -13.65
C SER A 39 0.87 12.10 -13.29
N CYS A 40 0.89 11.23 -12.28
CA CYS A 40 2.11 10.54 -11.81
C CYS A 40 1.77 9.19 -11.16
N HIS A 41 2.79 8.37 -10.91
CA HIS A 41 2.63 7.12 -10.17
C HIS A 41 2.26 7.40 -8.71
N VAL A 42 1.14 6.88 -8.24
CA VAL A 42 0.69 7.07 -6.86
C VAL A 42 0.70 5.76 -6.11
N GLU A 43 1.26 5.79 -4.90
CA GLU A 43 1.16 4.72 -3.91
C GLU A 43 0.49 5.26 -2.65
N ILE A 44 -0.28 4.43 -1.97
CA ILE A 44 -0.99 4.80 -0.75
C ILE A 44 -0.39 4.04 0.42
N THR A 45 -0.17 4.74 1.54
CA THR A 45 0.29 4.13 2.79
C THR A 45 -0.72 4.35 3.90
N THR A 46 -1.03 3.29 4.63
CA THR A 46 -1.89 3.33 5.83
C THR A 46 -1.18 2.65 6.99
N LEU A 47 -0.85 3.41 8.03
CA LEU A 47 -0.37 2.86 9.30
C LEU A 47 -1.55 2.24 10.05
N VAL A 48 -1.51 0.94 10.32
CA VAL A 48 -2.62 0.22 10.96
C VAL A 48 -2.46 0.30 12.47
N VAL A 49 -3.29 1.08 13.15
CA VAL A 49 -3.26 1.30 14.60
C VAL A 49 -4.41 0.53 15.27
N PRO A 50 -4.12 -0.44 16.17
CA PRO A 50 -5.14 -1.29 16.78
C PRO A 50 -6.27 -0.53 17.46
N GLY A 51 -7.51 -0.88 17.16
CA GLY A 51 -8.70 -0.28 17.75
C GLY A 51 -9.01 1.15 17.28
N MET A 52 -8.24 1.68 16.33
CA MET A 52 -8.44 3.05 15.83
C MET A 52 -8.85 3.10 14.36
N ASN A 53 -8.16 2.36 13.48
CA ASN A 53 -8.43 2.36 12.05
C ASN A 53 -8.34 0.95 11.42
N ASP A 54 -8.37 -0.11 12.23
CA ASP A 54 -8.18 -1.50 11.80
C ASP A 54 -9.49 -2.29 11.69
N SER A 55 -10.65 -1.63 11.81
CA SER A 55 -11.96 -2.28 11.65
C SER A 55 -12.20 -2.76 10.22
N ASP A 56 -12.88 -3.90 10.05
CA ASP A 56 -13.22 -4.42 8.72
C ASP A 56 -14.01 -3.40 7.89
N GLN A 57 -14.91 -2.63 8.51
CA GLN A 57 -15.72 -1.63 7.84
C GLN A 57 -14.84 -0.51 7.25
N GLU A 58 -13.88 -0.02 8.04
CA GLU A 58 -12.99 1.06 7.62
C GLU A 58 -12.00 0.59 6.54
N ILE A 59 -11.42 -0.60 6.70
CA ILE A 59 -10.51 -1.18 5.72
C ILE A 59 -11.23 -1.45 4.40
N ASN A 60 -12.46 -1.99 4.44
CA ASN A 60 -13.25 -2.16 3.22
C ASN A 60 -13.54 -0.81 2.55
N ALA A 61 -13.91 0.23 3.30
CA ALA A 61 -14.19 1.54 2.73
C ALA A 61 -12.95 2.16 2.04
N LEU A 62 -11.78 2.04 2.67
CA LEU A 62 -10.51 2.44 2.06
C LEU A 62 -10.25 1.66 0.76
N VAL A 63 -10.32 0.34 0.82
CA VAL A 63 -10.02 -0.54 -0.31
C VAL A 63 -11.00 -0.34 -1.46
N ASP A 64 -12.30 -0.21 -1.17
CA ASP A 64 -13.34 0.06 -2.16
C ASP A 64 -13.12 1.39 -2.86
N TRP A 65 -12.72 2.41 -2.11
CA TRP A 65 -12.38 3.70 -2.70
C TRP A 65 -11.15 3.61 -3.61
N ILE A 66 -10.06 2.95 -3.18
CA ILE A 66 -8.87 2.77 -4.03
C ILE A 66 -9.21 1.98 -5.30
N ALA A 67 -9.93 0.87 -5.16
CA ALA A 67 -10.34 0.04 -6.29
C ALA A 67 -11.26 0.79 -7.27
N SER A 68 -12.03 1.76 -6.78
CA SER A 68 -12.85 2.64 -7.64
C SER A 68 -12.03 3.65 -8.45
N LEU A 69 -10.82 3.98 -7.98
CA LEU A 69 -9.88 4.84 -8.71
C LEU A 69 -9.08 4.04 -9.73
N ASP A 70 -8.33 3.05 -9.26
CA ASP A 70 -7.61 2.06 -10.08
C ASP A 70 -7.16 0.91 -9.17
N PRO A 71 -7.59 -0.35 -9.40
CA PRO A 71 -7.11 -1.53 -8.67
C PRO A 71 -5.59 -1.73 -8.71
N GLY A 72 -4.91 -1.11 -9.66
CA GLY A 72 -3.47 -1.13 -9.82
C GLY A 72 -2.70 -0.16 -8.92
N ILE A 73 -3.36 0.74 -8.16
CA ILE A 73 -2.70 1.63 -7.19
C ILE A 73 -2.15 0.78 -6.02
N PRO A 74 -0.84 0.78 -5.77
CA PRO A 74 -0.27 0.07 -4.63
C PRO A 74 -0.78 0.57 -3.28
N LEU A 75 -1.21 -0.36 -2.42
CA LEU A 75 -1.55 -0.09 -1.03
C LEU A 75 -0.53 -0.74 -0.08
N HIS A 76 0.05 0.07 0.79
CA HIS A 76 0.99 -0.35 1.81
C HIS A 76 0.32 -0.23 3.18
N PHE A 77 0.14 -1.36 3.85
CA PHE A 77 -0.17 -1.35 5.29
C PHE A 77 1.13 -1.38 6.07
N SER A 78 1.35 -0.39 6.93
CA SER A 78 2.49 -0.36 7.84
C SER A 78 2.08 -0.84 9.22
N ARG A 79 2.88 -1.73 9.82
CA ARG A 79 2.77 -2.09 11.23
C ARG A 79 3.05 -0.89 12.12
N TYR A 80 2.19 -0.65 13.10
CA TYR A 80 2.41 0.32 14.16
C TYR A 80 3.17 -0.32 15.33
N PHE A 81 3.99 0.49 15.97
CA PHE A 81 4.64 0.22 17.24
C PHE A 81 4.43 1.41 18.16
N PRO A 82 4.18 1.18 19.47
CA PRO A 82 4.04 2.25 20.45
C PRO A 82 5.23 3.21 20.41
N GLN A 83 4.90 4.49 20.24
CA GLN A 83 5.87 5.55 20.12
C GLN A 83 5.22 6.89 20.49
N TYR A 84 6.02 7.78 21.07
CA TYR A 84 5.57 9.13 21.46
C TYR A 84 4.39 9.11 22.45
N GLN A 85 3.24 9.67 22.09
CA GLN A 85 2.04 9.78 22.93
C GLN A 85 1.06 8.61 22.75
N PHE A 86 1.48 7.54 22.05
CA PHE A 86 0.65 6.38 21.78
C PHE A 86 1.21 5.14 22.49
N ASP A 87 0.43 4.64 23.44
CA ASP A 87 0.77 3.49 24.31
C ASP A 87 0.04 2.20 23.92
N LEU A 88 -0.72 2.22 22.82
CA LEU A 88 -1.37 1.03 22.29
C LEU A 88 -0.31 -0.04 21.95
N PRO A 89 -0.59 -1.34 22.13
CA PRO A 89 0.33 -2.39 21.75
C PRO A 89 0.62 -2.34 20.24
N ALA A 90 1.79 -2.82 19.84
CA ALA A 90 2.14 -2.94 18.42
C ALA A 90 1.07 -3.73 17.67
N THR A 91 0.82 -3.39 16.41
CA THR A 91 -0.21 -4.07 15.62
C THR A 91 0.09 -5.57 15.57
N PRO A 92 -0.87 -6.43 15.96
CA PRO A 92 -0.71 -7.87 15.85
C PRO A 92 -0.45 -8.28 14.39
N LEU A 93 0.38 -9.30 14.18
CA LEU A 93 0.63 -9.82 12.84
C LEU A 93 -0.64 -10.40 12.21
N GLU A 94 -1.54 -10.99 13.02
CA GLU A 94 -2.85 -11.45 12.54
C GLU A 94 -3.73 -10.32 12.02
N THR A 95 -3.67 -9.12 12.61
CA THR A 95 -4.37 -7.93 12.13
C THR A 95 -3.82 -7.53 10.76
N LEU A 96 -2.50 -7.52 10.58
CA LEU A 96 -1.87 -7.21 9.29
C LEU A 96 -2.24 -8.24 8.21
N ALA A 97 -2.22 -9.53 8.55
CA ALA A 97 -2.64 -10.60 7.64
C ALA A 97 -4.09 -10.42 7.19
N ARG A 98 -5.00 -10.13 8.14
CA ARG A 98 -6.43 -9.89 7.86
C ARG A 98 -6.64 -8.70 6.93
N VAL A 99 -6.06 -7.53 7.24
CA VAL A 99 -6.29 -6.33 6.40
C VAL A 99 -5.70 -6.50 5.01
N ARG A 100 -4.58 -7.24 4.88
CA ARG A 100 -4.00 -7.60 3.60
C ARG A 100 -4.94 -8.50 2.80
N GLU A 101 -5.52 -9.52 3.43
CA GLU A 101 -6.46 -10.44 2.78
C GLU A 101 -7.67 -9.68 2.21
N ILE A 102 -8.26 -8.78 3.01
CA ILE A 102 -9.37 -7.92 2.57
C ILE A 102 -8.95 -7.10 1.35
N ALA A 103 -7.81 -6.42 1.42
CA ALA A 103 -7.34 -5.57 0.32
C ALA A 103 -6.98 -6.37 -0.94
N SER A 104 -6.35 -7.52 -0.80
CA SER A 104 -5.89 -8.36 -1.92
C SER A 104 -7.06 -8.99 -2.70
N SER A 105 -8.28 -8.97 -2.14
CA SER A 105 -9.48 -9.39 -2.87
C SER A 105 -9.93 -8.37 -3.94
N LYS A 106 -9.43 -7.13 -3.88
CA LYS A 106 -9.89 -6.00 -4.73
C LYS A 106 -8.74 -5.23 -5.39
N LEU A 107 -7.52 -5.32 -4.87
CA LEU A 107 -6.35 -4.60 -5.35
C LEU A 107 -5.27 -5.56 -5.85
N ASP A 108 -4.56 -5.16 -6.91
CA ASP A 108 -3.51 -5.95 -7.55
C ASP A 108 -2.23 -6.02 -6.69
N PHE A 109 -1.94 -4.95 -5.95
CA PHE A 109 -0.69 -4.78 -5.21
C PHE A 109 -0.94 -4.32 -3.78
N VAL A 110 -0.77 -5.25 -2.84
CA VAL A 110 -0.92 -4.99 -1.40
C VAL A 110 0.33 -5.47 -0.67
N TYR A 111 0.95 -4.56 0.08
CA TYR A 111 2.20 -4.80 0.79
C TYR A 111 2.04 -4.62 2.29
N ILE A 112 2.77 -5.42 3.07
CA ILE A 112 2.95 -5.18 4.50
C ILE A 112 4.36 -4.65 4.75
N GLY A 113 4.42 -3.46 5.34
CA GLY A 113 5.65 -2.83 5.82
C GLY A 113 5.80 -2.95 7.34
N ASN A 114 7.02 -2.74 7.84
CA ASN A 114 7.37 -2.76 9.26
C ASN A 114 7.02 -4.08 10.00
N ALA A 115 6.91 -5.19 9.26
CA ALA A 115 6.72 -6.53 9.83
C ALA A 115 7.75 -7.50 9.22
N TRP A 116 8.94 -7.57 9.83
CA TRP A 116 10.07 -8.32 9.26
C TRP A 116 9.84 -9.84 9.26
N ASP A 117 8.94 -10.30 10.13
CA ASP A 117 8.55 -11.70 10.22
C ASP A 117 7.56 -12.12 9.11
N MET A 118 7.14 -11.18 8.24
CA MET A 118 6.23 -11.43 7.12
C MET A 118 6.95 -11.24 5.78
N ASP A 119 6.88 -12.24 4.90
CA ASP A 119 7.44 -12.17 3.53
C ASP A 119 6.45 -11.52 2.54
N GLU A 120 5.85 -10.41 2.95
CA GLU A 120 4.70 -9.75 2.26
C GLU A 120 5.08 -8.40 1.63
N ALA A 121 6.37 -8.20 1.37
CA ALA A 121 6.93 -7.05 0.65
C ALA A 121 7.24 -7.36 -0.84
N ASN A 122 7.12 -8.62 -1.23
CA ASN A 122 7.39 -9.08 -2.60
C ASN A 122 6.30 -8.61 -3.56
N THR A 123 6.68 -8.25 -4.79
CA THR A 123 5.72 -8.00 -5.87
C THR A 123 5.52 -9.26 -6.69
N TYR A 124 4.26 -9.69 -6.81
CA TYR A 124 3.84 -10.76 -7.69
C TYR A 124 3.04 -10.20 -8.87
N CYS A 125 3.06 -10.90 -10.00
CA CYS A 125 2.21 -10.56 -11.12
C CYS A 125 0.75 -10.87 -10.77
N PRO A 126 -0.20 -9.92 -10.86
CA PRO A 126 -1.55 -10.20 -10.41
C PRO A 126 -2.33 -11.12 -11.37
N GLU A 127 -1.81 -11.37 -12.57
CA GLU A 127 -2.43 -12.28 -13.55
C GLU A 127 -1.94 -13.73 -13.42
N CYS A 128 -0.63 -13.95 -13.22
CA CYS A 128 -0.06 -15.30 -13.21
C CYS A 128 0.69 -15.66 -11.92
N SER A 129 0.67 -14.79 -10.91
CA SER A 129 1.37 -14.96 -9.63
C SER A 129 2.89 -15.13 -9.71
N ASN A 130 3.50 -14.90 -10.87
CA ASN A 130 4.96 -14.97 -11.00
C ASN A 130 5.64 -13.90 -10.14
N LEU A 131 6.70 -14.27 -9.40
CA LEU A 131 7.48 -13.34 -8.59
C LEU A 131 8.22 -12.33 -9.49
N LEU A 132 7.82 -11.06 -9.41
CA LEU A 132 8.39 -9.98 -10.22
C LEU A 132 9.60 -9.36 -9.53
N ILE A 133 9.42 -8.94 -8.29
CA ILE A 133 10.43 -8.26 -7.47
C ILE A 133 10.44 -8.91 -6.10
N LYS A 134 11.60 -9.42 -5.70
CA LYS A 134 11.84 -9.90 -4.34
C LYS A 134 12.38 -8.74 -3.49
N ARG A 135 11.83 -8.55 -2.29
CA ARG A 135 12.28 -7.54 -1.33
C ARG A 135 12.61 -8.19 0.01
N SER A 136 13.72 -7.80 0.61
CA SER A 136 14.13 -8.25 1.95
C SER A 136 14.87 -7.13 2.66
N GLY A 137 14.23 -6.50 3.64
CA GLY A 137 14.74 -5.27 4.24
C GLY A 137 14.94 -4.19 3.18
N TYR A 138 16.18 -3.70 3.06
CA TYR A 138 16.58 -2.74 2.02
C TYR A 138 17.03 -3.39 0.70
N GLY A 139 17.11 -4.72 0.65
CA GLY A 139 17.48 -5.46 -0.55
C GLY A 139 16.32 -5.57 -1.54
N VAL A 140 16.59 -5.28 -2.82
CA VAL A 140 15.64 -5.41 -3.93
C VAL A 140 16.28 -6.26 -5.04
N GLU A 141 15.61 -7.33 -5.45
CA GLU A 141 16.03 -8.18 -6.57
C GLU A 141 14.91 -8.26 -7.62
N VAL A 142 15.17 -7.76 -8.83
CA VAL A 142 14.24 -7.89 -9.97
C VAL A 142 14.43 -9.26 -10.62
N LYS A 143 13.44 -10.16 -10.50
CA LYS A 143 13.53 -11.56 -10.98
C LYS A 143 12.64 -11.86 -12.18
N GLY A 144 11.42 -11.37 -12.15
CA GLY A 144 10.35 -11.79 -13.06
C GLY A 144 10.01 -10.79 -14.16
N LEU A 145 10.83 -9.76 -14.39
CA LEU A 145 10.53 -8.69 -15.36
C LEU A 145 11.38 -8.77 -16.63
N ASN A 146 10.73 -8.55 -17.78
CA ASN A 146 11.34 -8.27 -19.07
C ASN A 146 10.93 -6.84 -19.47
N GLY A 147 11.83 -5.87 -19.23
CA GLY A 147 11.45 -4.46 -19.24
C GLY A 147 10.40 -4.17 -18.17
N ASN A 148 9.27 -3.56 -18.56
CA ASN A 148 8.12 -3.30 -17.69
C ASN A 148 7.07 -4.42 -17.70
N LYS A 149 7.35 -5.60 -18.28
CA LYS A 149 6.39 -6.70 -18.43
C LYS A 149 6.78 -7.93 -17.62
N CYS A 150 5.79 -8.67 -17.14
CA CYS A 150 5.96 -9.97 -16.53
C CYS A 150 6.56 -10.97 -17.54
N ARG A 151 7.64 -11.66 -17.15
CA ARG A 151 8.25 -12.76 -17.94
C ARG A 151 7.32 -13.96 -18.13
N GLY A 152 6.36 -14.16 -17.21
CA GLY A 152 5.47 -15.32 -17.21
C GLY A 152 4.30 -15.18 -18.19
N CYS A 153 3.57 -14.05 -18.15
CA CYS A 153 2.37 -13.84 -18.98
C CYS A 153 2.43 -12.62 -19.91
N GLY A 154 3.46 -11.77 -19.81
CA GLY A 154 3.58 -10.56 -20.63
C GLY A 154 2.76 -9.35 -20.16
N ARG A 155 1.98 -9.46 -19.08
CA ARG A 155 1.27 -8.34 -18.46
C ARG A 155 2.22 -7.22 -18.08
N GLU A 156 1.82 -5.97 -18.28
CA GLU A 156 2.55 -4.82 -17.74
C GLU A 156 2.52 -4.85 -16.20
N ALA A 157 3.70 -4.78 -15.60
CA ALA A 157 3.88 -4.99 -14.17
C ALA A 157 3.49 -3.77 -13.31
N ARG A 158 3.28 -2.60 -13.93
CA ARG A 158 2.91 -1.33 -13.27
C ARG A 158 3.74 -1.04 -11.99
N VAL A 159 5.02 -1.39 -12.04
CA VAL A 159 6.00 -1.11 -10.98
C VAL A 159 7.05 -0.17 -11.52
N ALA A 160 7.38 0.86 -10.74
CA ALA A 160 8.52 1.72 -11.02
C ALA A 160 9.81 0.93 -10.75
N VAL A 161 10.49 0.52 -11.81
CA VAL A 161 11.83 -0.07 -11.74
C VAL A 161 12.77 0.80 -12.56
N ASP A 162 13.90 1.18 -11.96
CA ASP A 162 14.93 1.94 -12.66
C ASP A 162 15.56 1.04 -13.73
N SER A 163 15.53 1.48 -14.99
CA SER A 163 16.04 0.73 -16.13
C SER A 163 17.56 0.54 -16.10
N ASP A 164 18.26 1.29 -15.23
CA ASP A 164 19.72 1.33 -15.16
C ASP A 164 20.32 0.54 -13.98
N SER A 165 19.51 -0.21 -13.23
CA SER A 165 19.96 -1.14 -12.20
C SER A 165 20.60 -2.41 -12.81
N LYS A 166 21.78 -2.28 -13.42
CA LYS A 166 22.65 -3.42 -13.80
C LYS A 166 23.49 -3.90 -12.63
#